data_AF-A0A932GNX7-F1
#
_entry.id   AF-A0A932GNX7-F1
#
_cell.length_a   1.000
_cell.length_b   1.000
_cell.length_c   1.000
_cell.angle_alpha   90.00
_cell.angle_beta   90.00
_cell.angle_gamma   90.00
#
_symmetry.space_group_name_H-M   'P 1'
#
loop_
_entity.id
_entity.type
_entity.pdbx_description
1 polymer ?
#
loop_
_entity_poly.entity_id
_entity_poly.type
_entity_poly.pdbx_seq_one_letter_code
_entity_poly.pdbx_strand_id
1 'polypeptide(L)'
;MKDISNLTIERTFLFRQDSIPFAGLLAPGTIERAFQPFRFGVAGTIIQEPSSGKILELQMANGSFDVDKEKSLIVGKLDISERKIHFTIGSTFEESEKFFRAVLDSISGATQVSMSPGTDILVSTIQTSCAVTLDFSFETFFSPRFLSFLQGQAQQLMSISVADVNVRPFKFSAEVSYAVKDESLHKHKIMVSNKPLVIEPRVNTPFEENRFFTSSPCDPETHFNLLRALEDSMR
;
A
#
# COMPACT_ATOMS: atom_id res chain seq x y z
N MET A 1 -6.06 19.83 -8.94
CA MET A 1 -6.33 18.44 -8.53
C MET A 1 -7.83 18.13 -8.54
N LYS A 2 -8.28 17.14 -9.31
CA LYS A 2 -9.70 16.72 -9.45
C LYS A 2 -9.84 15.19 -9.63
N ASP A 3 -11.07 14.70 -9.55
CA ASP A 3 -11.48 13.33 -9.90
C ASP A 3 -10.76 12.21 -9.13
N ILE A 4 -10.47 12.37 -7.84
CA ILE A 4 -9.77 11.35 -7.05
C ILE A 4 -10.58 10.03 -7.05
N SER A 5 -9.93 8.93 -7.44
CA SER A 5 -10.54 7.59 -7.43
C SER A 5 -9.53 6.52 -7.03
N ASN A 6 -10.03 5.32 -6.72
CA ASN A 6 -9.22 4.16 -6.34
C ASN A 6 -8.28 4.45 -5.16
N LEU A 7 -8.73 5.26 -4.19
CA LEU A 7 -7.99 5.50 -2.96
C LEU A 7 -7.75 4.16 -2.26
N THR A 8 -6.48 3.84 -2.02
CA THR A 8 -6.04 2.64 -1.32
C THR A 8 -5.07 3.05 -0.23
N ILE A 9 -5.29 2.52 0.97
CA ILE A 9 -4.41 2.68 2.11
C ILE A 9 -3.79 1.32 2.41
N GLU A 10 -2.46 1.28 2.38
CA GLU A 10 -1.65 0.16 2.83
C GLU A 10 -1.12 0.47 4.23
N ARG A 11 -1.33 -0.43 5.17
CA ARG A 11 -0.88 -0.28 6.56
C ARG A 11 -0.04 -1.47 6.96
N THR A 12 1.06 -1.18 7.66
CA THR A 12 1.91 -2.20 8.25
C THR A 12 2.14 -1.85 9.71
N PHE A 13 1.94 -2.83 10.57
CA PHE A 13 2.18 -2.74 12.00
C PHE A 13 3.17 -3.83 12.38
N LEU A 14 4.29 -3.41 12.97
CA LEU A 14 5.31 -4.30 13.48
C LEU A 14 5.20 -4.36 14.99
N PHE A 15 5.14 -5.56 15.52
CA PHE A 15 4.92 -5.84 16.93
C PHE A 15 6.20 -6.30 17.62
N ARG A 16 6.18 -6.21 18.95
CA ARG A 16 7.12 -6.95 19.81
C ARG A 16 7.00 -8.45 19.54
N GLN A 17 8.07 -9.16 19.89
CA GLN A 17 8.07 -10.61 19.79
C GLN A 17 6.97 -11.18 20.70
N ASP A 18 6.29 -12.23 20.21
CA ASP A 18 5.23 -12.97 20.91
C ASP A 18 3.96 -12.17 21.24
N SER A 19 3.87 -10.90 20.81
CA SER A 19 2.65 -10.10 20.96
C SER A 19 1.51 -10.56 20.05
N ILE A 20 1.84 -11.09 18.86
CA ILE A 20 0.84 -11.73 18.00
C ILE A 20 0.77 -13.20 18.40
N PRO A 21 -0.39 -13.73 18.82
CA PRO A 21 -0.56 -15.14 19.16
C PRO A 21 -0.61 -16.03 17.91
N PHE A 22 0.42 -15.96 17.07
CA PHE A 22 0.43 -16.53 15.72
C PHE A 22 0.29 -18.06 15.72
N ALA A 23 0.99 -18.76 16.62
CA ALA A 23 0.83 -20.20 16.79
C ALA A 23 -0.61 -20.59 17.20
N GLY A 24 -1.24 -19.78 18.07
CA GLY A 24 -2.64 -19.97 18.45
C GLY A 24 -3.59 -19.71 17.29
N LEU A 25 -3.30 -18.71 16.46
CA LEU A 25 -4.08 -18.37 15.27
C LEU A 25 -4.10 -19.52 14.25
N LEU A 26 -2.99 -20.25 14.13
CA LEU A 26 -2.84 -21.40 13.22
C LEU A 26 -3.50 -22.68 13.76
N ALA A 27 -4.01 -22.69 15.00
CA ALA A 27 -4.69 -23.84 15.55
C ALA A 27 -6.01 -24.13 14.77
N PRO A 28 -6.41 -25.41 14.63
CA PRO A 28 -7.59 -25.79 13.87
C PRO A 28 -8.85 -25.00 14.24
N GLY A 29 -9.54 -24.44 13.24
CA GLY A 29 -10.78 -23.66 13.42
C GLY A 29 -10.59 -22.25 13.96
N THR A 30 -9.38 -21.84 14.36
CA THR A 30 -9.13 -20.50 14.91
C THR A 30 -9.12 -19.43 13.84
N ILE A 31 -8.54 -19.71 12.66
CA ILE A 31 -8.55 -18.80 11.50
C ILE A 31 -9.99 -18.46 11.10
N GLU A 32 -10.84 -19.48 10.96
CA GLU A 32 -12.24 -19.30 10.61
C GLU A 32 -12.98 -18.46 11.64
N ARG A 33 -12.82 -18.78 12.93
CA ARG A 33 -13.42 -18.01 14.04
C ARG A 33 -12.94 -16.55 14.08
N ALA A 34 -11.64 -16.32 13.88
CA ALA A 34 -11.06 -14.99 13.93
C ALA A 34 -11.52 -14.12 12.75
N PHE A 35 -11.58 -14.69 11.54
CA PHE A 35 -11.71 -13.90 10.32
C PHE A 35 -13.05 -14.03 9.60
N GLN A 36 -14.01 -14.79 10.13
CA GLN A 36 -15.40 -14.81 9.67
C GLN A 36 -15.98 -13.39 9.46
N PRO A 37 -15.75 -12.39 10.36
CA PRO A 37 -16.35 -11.06 10.20
C PRO A 37 -15.89 -10.29 8.96
N PHE A 38 -14.75 -10.67 8.36
CA PHE A 38 -14.13 -9.93 7.25
C PHE A 38 -14.40 -10.54 5.87
N ARG A 39 -15.21 -11.61 5.81
CA ARG A 39 -15.76 -12.21 4.57
C ARG A 39 -14.74 -12.29 3.42
N PHE A 40 -13.54 -12.82 3.69
CA PHE A 40 -12.49 -12.96 2.69
C PHE A 40 -12.85 -14.01 1.64
N GLY A 41 -12.77 -13.66 0.36
CA GLY A 41 -12.94 -14.59 -0.75
C GLY A 41 -11.81 -15.62 -0.85
N VAL A 42 -10.60 -15.25 -0.42
CA VAL A 42 -9.48 -16.18 -0.21
C VAL A 42 -9.14 -16.14 1.27
N ALA A 43 -9.53 -17.19 1.99
CA ALA A 43 -9.30 -17.30 3.42
C ALA A 43 -8.10 -18.20 3.73
N GLY A 44 -7.12 -17.64 4.45
CA GLY A 44 -6.12 -18.39 5.20
C GLY A 44 -5.09 -19.17 4.39
N THR A 45 -4.59 -18.62 3.28
CA THR A 45 -3.44 -19.19 2.58
C THR A 45 -2.21 -19.14 3.49
N ILE A 46 -1.62 -20.29 3.76
CA ILE A 46 -0.41 -20.41 4.59
C ILE A 46 0.81 -20.36 3.67
N ILE A 47 1.66 -19.35 3.87
CA ILE A 47 2.95 -19.24 3.19
C ILE A 47 4.02 -19.92 4.06
N GLN A 48 4.75 -20.86 3.47
CA GLN A 48 5.79 -21.63 4.15
C GLN A 48 7.15 -21.44 3.51
N GLU A 49 8.20 -21.54 4.31
CA GLU A 49 9.57 -21.61 3.82
C GLU A 49 9.79 -22.94 3.09
N PRO A 50 10.24 -22.94 1.82
CA PRO A 50 10.37 -24.17 1.03
C PRO A 50 11.32 -25.22 1.62
N SER A 51 12.36 -24.78 2.36
CA SER A 51 13.41 -25.64 2.90
C SER A 51 13.05 -26.27 4.24
N SER A 52 12.35 -25.55 5.12
CA SER A 52 12.05 -26.00 6.48
C SER A 52 10.59 -26.35 6.72
N GLY A 53 9.70 -25.95 5.81
CA GLY A 53 8.25 -26.01 6.03
C GLY A 53 7.75 -25.05 7.11
N LYS A 54 8.61 -24.17 7.66
CA LYS A 54 8.22 -23.19 8.66
C LYS A 54 7.15 -22.27 8.07
N ILE A 55 6.05 -22.09 8.79
CA ILE A 55 5.01 -21.13 8.43
C ILE A 55 5.56 -19.72 8.64
N LEU A 56 5.57 -18.94 7.56
CA LEU A 56 6.07 -17.57 7.54
C LEU A 56 4.94 -16.55 7.68
N GLU A 57 3.82 -16.79 7.01
CA GLU A 57 2.75 -15.81 6.90
C GLU A 57 1.39 -16.49 6.66
N LEU A 58 0.35 -15.90 7.21
CA LEU A 58 -1.05 -16.18 6.91
C LEU A 58 -1.56 -15.06 6.03
N GLN A 59 -2.03 -15.40 4.82
CA GLN A 59 -2.52 -14.45 3.83
C GLN A 59 -4.02 -14.65 3.59
N MET A 60 -4.74 -13.54 3.56
CA MET A 60 -6.16 -13.44 3.18
C MET A 60 -6.33 -12.34 2.14
N ALA A 61 -7.27 -12.52 1.21
CA ALA A 61 -7.50 -11.55 0.14
C ALA A 61 -8.97 -11.45 -0.27
N ASN A 62 -9.32 -10.31 -0.90
CA ASN A 62 -10.65 -10.01 -1.43
C ASN A 62 -11.74 -10.10 -0.36
N GLY A 63 -11.56 -9.41 0.76
CA GLY A 63 -12.49 -9.37 1.88
C GLY A 63 -13.40 -8.15 1.89
N SER A 64 -14.35 -8.18 2.80
CA SER A 64 -15.20 -7.03 3.11
C SER A 64 -15.45 -6.91 4.61
N PHE A 65 -15.47 -5.68 5.12
CA PHE A 65 -15.66 -5.39 6.53
C PHE A 65 -16.78 -4.39 6.74
N ASP A 66 -17.79 -4.75 7.52
CA ASP A 66 -18.88 -3.85 7.86
C ASP A 66 -18.45 -2.91 8.99
N VAL A 67 -18.34 -1.63 8.68
CA VAL A 67 -18.03 -0.59 9.68
C VAL A 67 -19.26 -0.29 10.54
N ASP A 68 -20.42 -0.33 9.90
CA ASP A 68 -21.74 -0.17 10.48
C ASP A 68 -22.78 -0.92 9.61
N LYS A 69 -24.07 -0.76 9.89
CA LYS A 69 -25.15 -1.49 9.19
C LYS A 69 -25.31 -1.10 7.72
N GLU A 70 -24.79 0.05 7.30
CA GLU A 70 -25.02 0.62 5.97
C GLU A 70 -23.75 0.68 5.12
N LYS A 71 -22.57 0.55 5.75
CA LYS A 71 -21.28 0.70 5.09
C LYS A 71 -20.39 -0.53 5.23
N SER A 72 -20.06 -1.11 4.08
CA SER A 72 -19.05 -2.15 3.95
C SER A 72 -17.80 -1.63 3.22
N LEU A 73 -16.62 -1.96 3.73
CA LEU A 73 -15.34 -1.61 3.15
C LEU A 73 -14.78 -2.77 2.35
N ILE A 74 -14.08 -2.46 1.25
CA ILE A 74 -13.35 -3.46 0.48
C ILE A 74 -11.95 -3.63 1.09
N VAL A 75 -11.64 -4.85 1.53
CA VAL A 75 -10.33 -5.23 2.07
C VAL A 75 -9.59 -5.99 0.97
N GLY A 76 -8.54 -5.40 0.40
CA GLY A 76 -7.76 -6.03 -0.66
C GLY A 76 -6.99 -7.24 -0.16
N LYS A 77 -6.26 -7.06 0.95
CA LYS A 77 -5.36 -8.07 1.53
C LYS A 77 -5.25 -7.90 3.04
N LEU A 78 -5.06 -9.00 3.75
CA LEU A 78 -4.61 -9.05 5.15
C LEU A 78 -3.55 -10.15 5.28
N ASP A 79 -2.34 -9.75 5.66
CA ASP A 79 -1.23 -10.63 5.96
C ASP A 79 -0.88 -10.55 7.43
N ILE A 80 -0.66 -11.71 8.04
CA ILE A 80 -0.28 -11.83 9.45
C ILE A 80 0.91 -12.77 9.55
N SER A 81 1.96 -12.35 10.24
CA SER A 81 3.07 -13.20 10.66
C SER A 81 3.33 -13.06 12.17
N GLU A 82 4.32 -13.75 12.70
CA GLU A 82 4.69 -13.72 14.13
C GLU A 82 4.85 -12.31 14.71
N ARG A 83 5.23 -11.32 13.89
CA ARG A 83 5.52 -9.95 14.35
C ARG A 83 4.92 -8.87 13.48
N LYS A 84 4.17 -9.19 12.43
CA LYS A 84 3.69 -8.21 11.45
C LYS A 84 2.21 -8.43 11.18
N ILE A 85 1.43 -7.36 11.21
CA ILE A 85 0.12 -7.30 10.56
C ILE A 85 0.21 -6.27 9.44
N HIS A 86 -0.14 -6.68 8.24
CA HIS A 86 -0.14 -5.85 7.05
C HIS A 86 -1.47 -5.97 6.34
N PHE A 87 -2.05 -4.86 5.88
CA PHE A 87 -3.27 -4.92 5.10
C PHE A 87 -3.40 -3.77 4.10
N THR A 88 -4.25 -3.97 3.11
CA THR A 88 -4.65 -2.95 2.14
C THR A 88 -6.17 -2.79 2.14
N ILE A 89 -6.64 -1.55 2.18
CA ILE A 89 -8.07 -1.22 2.23
C ILE A 89 -8.39 -0.04 1.31
N GLY A 90 -9.50 -0.12 0.59
CA GLY A 90 -9.98 0.95 -0.28
C GLY A 90 -10.86 1.95 0.48
N SER A 91 -10.28 2.72 1.42
CA SER A 91 -11.06 3.52 2.38
C SER A 91 -10.32 4.77 2.89
N THR A 92 -10.95 5.51 3.80
CA THR A 92 -10.33 6.60 4.57
C THR A 92 -9.39 6.10 5.67
N PHE A 93 -8.60 7.00 6.25
CA PHE A 93 -7.68 6.67 7.34
C PHE A 93 -8.44 6.19 8.59
N GLU A 94 -9.51 6.88 8.97
CA GLU A 94 -10.34 6.57 10.13
C GLU A 94 -10.97 5.17 10.01
N GLU A 95 -11.36 4.80 8.81
CA GLU A 95 -11.92 3.48 8.51
C GLU A 95 -10.86 2.38 8.56
N SER A 96 -9.64 2.67 8.09
CA SER A 96 -8.52 1.75 8.22
C SER A 96 -8.14 1.50 9.69
N GLU A 97 -8.28 2.51 10.56
CA GLU A 97 -8.10 2.37 12.02
C GLU A 97 -9.17 1.46 12.62
N LYS A 98 -10.44 1.65 12.25
CA LYS A 98 -11.54 0.79 12.72
C LYS A 98 -11.34 -0.65 12.29
N PHE A 99 -10.95 -0.88 11.03
CA PHE A 99 -10.63 -2.21 10.53
C PHE A 99 -9.48 -2.84 11.32
N PHE A 100 -8.39 -2.10 11.55
CA PHE A 100 -7.27 -2.61 12.31
C PHE A 100 -7.65 -3.04 13.74
N ARG A 101 -8.43 -2.21 14.44
CA ARG A 101 -8.93 -2.55 15.78
C ARG A 101 -9.79 -3.81 15.75
N ALA A 102 -10.70 -3.92 14.78
CA ALA A 102 -11.53 -5.11 14.62
C ALA A 102 -10.67 -6.36 14.37
N VAL A 103 -9.59 -6.27 13.58
CA VAL A 103 -8.64 -7.38 13.38
C VAL A 103 -8.01 -7.80 14.70
N LEU A 104 -7.55 -6.85 15.51
CA LEU A 104 -6.95 -7.16 16.82
C LEU A 104 -7.96 -7.82 17.77
N ASP A 105 -9.16 -7.25 17.88
CA ASP A 105 -10.22 -7.78 18.73
C ASP A 105 -10.63 -9.20 18.30
N SER A 106 -10.72 -9.45 16.99
CA SER A 106 -10.97 -10.76 16.40
C SER A 106 -9.88 -11.78 16.74
N ILE A 107 -8.61 -11.42 16.61
CA ILE A 107 -7.48 -12.30 16.95
C ILE A 107 -7.50 -12.60 18.45
N SER A 108 -7.66 -11.57 19.28
CA SER A 108 -7.71 -11.72 20.73
C SER A 108 -8.89 -12.58 21.19
N GLY A 109 -10.08 -12.39 20.61
CA GLY A 109 -11.26 -13.20 20.92
C GLY A 109 -11.09 -14.66 20.50
N ALA A 110 -10.48 -14.91 19.35
CA ALA A 110 -10.28 -16.28 18.86
C ALA A 110 -9.20 -17.05 19.62
N THR A 111 -8.14 -16.36 20.04
CA THR A 111 -6.95 -16.96 20.71
C THR A 111 -6.97 -16.85 22.24
N GLN A 112 -7.87 -16.02 22.80
CA GLN A 112 -7.92 -15.68 24.23
C GLN A 112 -6.64 -14.99 24.74
N VAL A 113 -5.88 -14.35 23.85
CA VAL A 113 -4.68 -13.56 24.17
C VAL A 113 -4.95 -12.09 23.86
N SER A 114 -4.89 -11.23 24.87
CA SER A 114 -5.09 -9.79 24.69
C SER A 114 -3.92 -9.17 23.94
N MET A 115 -4.23 -8.38 22.90
CA MET A 115 -3.28 -7.54 22.18
C MET A 115 -3.57 -6.08 22.48
N SER A 116 -2.56 -5.30 22.87
CA SER A 116 -2.68 -3.89 23.21
C SER A 116 -1.94 -3.02 22.18
N PRO A 117 -2.66 -2.23 21.35
CA PRO A 117 -2.04 -1.36 20.34
C PRO A 117 -1.01 -0.39 20.92
N GLY A 118 -1.24 0.10 22.15
CA GLY A 118 -0.39 1.13 22.76
C GLY A 118 0.94 0.60 23.31
N THR A 119 1.05 -0.70 23.59
CA THR A 119 2.26 -1.30 24.17
C THR A 119 2.97 -2.23 23.20
N ASP A 120 2.23 -2.90 22.32
CA ASP A 120 2.77 -4.04 21.57
C ASP A 120 3.31 -3.63 20.21
N ILE A 121 2.82 -2.51 19.66
CA ILE A 121 3.25 -1.98 18.36
C ILE A 121 4.56 -1.20 18.53
N LEU A 122 5.58 -1.61 17.79
CA LEU A 122 6.88 -0.94 17.72
C LEU A 122 6.93 0.08 16.58
N VAL A 123 6.34 -0.27 15.44
CA VAL A 123 6.32 0.59 14.25
C VAL A 123 4.96 0.49 13.59
N SER A 124 4.41 1.63 13.16
CA SER A 124 3.29 1.71 12.24
C SER A 124 3.72 2.50 11.02
N THR A 125 3.46 1.97 9.84
CA THR A 125 3.66 2.70 8.57
C THR A 125 2.36 2.74 7.80
N ILE A 126 2.15 3.86 7.11
CA ILE A 126 1.05 4.07 6.19
C ILE A 126 1.59 4.41 4.81
N GLN A 127 0.93 3.91 3.78
CA GLN A 127 1.17 4.30 2.40
C GLN A 127 -0.18 4.50 1.73
N THR A 128 -0.31 5.62 1.03
CA THR A 128 -1.52 5.98 0.31
C THR A 128 -1.23 5.93 -1.18
N SER A 129 -2.14 5.33 -1.93
CA SER A 129 -2.17 5.42 -3.38
C SER A 129 -3.55 5.79 -3.88
N CYS A 130 -3.61 6.49 -5.01
CA CYS A 130 -4.87 6.81 -5.67
C CYS A 130 -4.63 7.06 -7.16
N ALA A 131 -5.71 7.31 -7.88
CA ALA A 131 -5.62 7.98 -9.15
C ALA A 131 -6.31 9.34 -9.10
N VAL A 132 -5.73 10.29 -9.81
CA VAL A 132 -6.11 11.69 -9.71
C VAL A 132 -5.80 12.42 -11.01
N THR A 133 -6.57 13.46 -11.30
CA THR A 133 -6.30 14.37 -12.42
C THR A 133 -5.53 15.58 -11.88
N LEU A 134 -4.33 15.81 -12.39
CA LEU A 134 -3.47 16.93 -12.01
C LEU A 134 -3.40 17.96 -13.15
N ASP A 135 -3.20 19.21 -12.79
CA ASP A 135 -3.23 20.34 -13.73
C ASP A 135 -1.83 20.69 -14.27
N PHE A 136 -1.13 19.67 -14.77
CA PHE A 136 0.15 19.80 -15.47
C PHE A 136 0.41 18.56 -16.35
N SER A 137 1.23 18.71 -17.39
CA SER A 137 1.66 17.58 -18.24
C SER A 137 2.77 16.77 -17.58
N PHE A 138 2.71 15.44 -17.67
CA PHE A 138 3.78 14.58 -17.14
C PHE A 138 5.16 14.87 -17.76
N GLU A 139 5.20 15.43 -18.97
CA GLU A 139 6.44 15.82 -19.63
C GLU A 139 7.19 16.91 -18.87
N THR A 140 6.52 17.71 -18.03
CA THR A 140 7.12 18.79 -17.23
C THR A 140 8.19 18.28 -16.25
N PHE A 141 8.17 17.00 -15.86
CA PHE A 141 9.22 16.40 -15.02
C PHE A 141 10.57 16.26 -15.73
N PHE A 142 10.59 16.31 -17.05
CA PHE A 142 11.75 15.94 -17.84
C PHE A 142 12.37 17.15 -18.51
N SER A 143 13.70 17.15 -18.60
CA SER A 143 14.40 18.22 -19.30
C SER A 143 13.95 18.31 -20.77
N PRO A 144 13.86 19.52 -21.35
CA PRO A 144 13.52 19.68 -22.76
C PRO A 144 14.43 18.88 -23.70
N ARG A 145 15.73 18.78 -23.36
CA ARG A 145 16.71 17.99 -24.12
C ARG A 145 16.36 16.51 -24.17
N PHE A 146 15.88 15.94 -23.07
CA PHE A 146 15.46 14.54 -23.02
C PHE A 146 14.20 14.32 -23.85
N LEU A 147 13.21 15.20 -23.74
CA LEU A 147 11.98 15.14 -24.55
C LEU A 147 12.29 15.24 -26.05
N SER A 148 13.19 16.14 -26.45
CA SER A 148 13.63 16.25 -27.86
C SER A 148 14.35 14.98 -28.34
N PHE A 149 15.12 14.31 -27.49
CA PHE A 149 15.72 13.02 -27.84
C PHE A 149 14.64 11.94 -28.09
N LEU A 150 13.61 11.88 -27.24
CA LEU A 150 12.51 10.93 -27.40
C LEU A 150 11.72 11.18 -28.69
N GLN A 151 11.30 12.42 -28.93
CA GLN A 151 10.51 12.84 -30.08
C GLN A 151 11.31 12.88 -31.40
N GLY A 152 12.65 12.85 -31.33
CA GLY A 152 13.53 12.83 -32.48
C GLY A 152 14.15 11.47 -32.71
N GLN A 153 15.35 11.29 -32.15
CA GLN A 153 16.19 10.13 -32.43
C GLN A 153 15.55 8.81 -31.98
N ALA A 154 14.96 8.76 -30.78
CA ALA A 154 14.38 7.53 -30.26
C ALA A 154 13.18 7.09 -31.11
N GLN A 155 12.28 8.03 -31.43
CA GLN A 155 11.14 7.78 -32.30
C GLN A 155 11.57 7.28 -33.68
N GLN A 156 12.54 7.93 -34.33
CA GLN A 156 13.06 7.49 -35.63
C GLN A 156 13.65 6.08 -35.60
N LEU A 157 14.39 5.74 -34.56
CA LEU A 157 15.03 4.42 -34.42
C LEU A 157 14.02 3.30 -34.11
N MET A 158 12.87 3.64 -33.51
CA MET A 158 11.82 2.68 -33.17
C MET A 158 10.70 2.63 -34.21
N SER A 159 10.70 3.53 -35.20
CA SER A 159 9.73 3.56 -36.30
C SER A 159 9.64 2.22 -37.02
N ILE A 160 8.41 1.77 -37.28
CA ILE A 160 8.10 0.58 -38.08
C ILE A 160 7.18 0.97 -39.23
N SER A 161 7.19 0.22 -40.34
CA SER A 161 6.45 0.58 -41.56
C SER A 161 4.92 0.50 -41.42
N VAL A 162 4.42 -0.15 -40.38
CA VAL A 162 3.00 -0.47 -40.20
C VAL A 162 2.31 0.37 -39.13
N ALA A 163 3.02 1.27 -38.44
CA ALA A 163 2.44 2.06 -37.37
C ALA A 163 3.21 3.37 -37.13
N ASP A 164 2.46 4.40 -36.75
CA ASP A 164 3.04 5.61 -36.19
C ASP A 164 3.59 5.32 -34.80
N VAL A 165 4.86 5.68 -34.57
CA VAL A 165 5.53 5.50 -33.29
C VAL A 165 5.49 6.81 -32.52
N ASN A 166 5.04 6.75 -31.27
CA ASN A 166 5.10 7.87 -30.33
C ASN A 166 5.90 7.44 -29.09
N VAL A 167 7.04 8.09 -28.85
CA VAL A 167 7.91 7.79 -27.72
C VAL A 167 7.77 8.89 -26.68
N ARG A 168 7.25 8.52 -25.50
CA ARG A 168 6.99 9.45 -24.40
C ARG A 168 7.46 8.87 -23.06
N PRO A 169 7.82 9.72 -22.07
CA PRO A 169 8.05 9.25 -20.72
C PRO A 169 6.78 8.60 -20.15
N PHE A 170 6.92 7.49 -19.42
CA PHE A 170 5.76 6.77 -18.86
C PHE A 170 5.84 6.46 -17.36
N LYS A 171 7.01 6.66 -16.73
CA LYS A 171 7.23 6.33 -15.32
C LYS A 171 8.18 7.31 -14.66
N PHE A 172 7.81 7.77 -13.47
CA PHE A 172 8.65 8.61 -12.61
C PHE A 172 8.44 8.20 -11.15
N SER A 173 9.54 7.90 -10.47
CA SER A 173 9.54 7.52 -9.07
C SER A 173 10.78 8.05 -8.37
N ALA A 174 10.59 8.56 -7.16
CA ALA A 174 11.66 8.92 -6.24
C ALA A 174 11.73 7.93 -5.08
N GLU A 175 12.92 7.67 -4.56
CA GLU A 175 13.09 6.87 -3.35
C GLU A 175 12.96 7.76 -2.11
N VAL A 176 12.14 7.34 -1.15
CA VAL A 176 12.11 7.89 0.21
C VAL A 176 12.87 6.93 1.11
N SER A 177 14.08 7.31 1.49
CA SER A 177 14.97 6.51 2.34
C SER A 177 14.82 6.91 3.81
N TYR A 178 14.81 5.92 4.71
CA TYR A 178 14.62 6.14 6.15
C TYR A 178 15.88 5.82 6.94
N ALA A 179 16.33 6.77 7.76
CA ALA A 179 17.35 6.54 8.77
C ALA A 179 16.67 6.37 10.14
N VAL A 180 16.71 5.15 10.69
CA VAL A 180 16.12 4.85 12.00
C VAL A 180 16.92 5.56 13.09
N LYS A 181 16.30 6.55 13.76
CA LYS A 181 16.91 7.30 14.86
C LYS A 181 16.65 6.69 16.23
N ASP A 182 15.61 5.87 16.36
CA ASP A 182 15.22 5.27 17.64
C ASP A 182 16.10 4.06 17.97
N GLU A 183 16.89 4.17 19.04
CA GLU A 183 17.76 3.08 19.52
C GLU A 183 16.98 1.83 19.94
N SER A 184 15.72 1.98 20.38
CA SER A 184 14.90 0.84 20.76
C SER A 184 14.62 -0.05 19.54
N LEU A 185 14.41 0.52 18.36
CA LEU A 185 14.20 -0.23 17.12
C LEU A 185 15.48 -0.95 16.69
N HIS A 186 16.64 -0.32 16.84
CA HIS A 186 17.95 -0.96 16.60
C HIS A 186 18.17 -2.17 17.50
N LYS A 187 17.84 -2.06 18.81
CA LYS A 187 17.92 -3.19 19.76
C LYS A 187 17.06 -4.38 19.34
N HIS A 188 15.93 -4.12 18.69
CA HIS A 188 15.04 -5.16 18.16
C HIS A 188 15.38 -5.61 16.72
N LYS A 189 16.50 -5.13 16.16
CA LYS A 189 16.94 -5.37 14.77
C LYS A 189 15.88 -4.98 13.73
N ILE A 190 15.14 -3.91 14.02
CA ILE A 190 14.07 -3.42 13.15
C ILE A 190 14.65 -2.40 12.19
N MET A 191 14.47 -2.66 10.90
CA MET A 191 14.78 -1.72 9.82
C MET A 191 13.48 -1.27 9.16
N VAL A 192 13.44 -0.01 8.73
CA VAL A 192 12.34 0.51 7.90
C VAL A 192 12.83 0.47 6.45
N SER A 193 12.09 -0.22 5.58
CA SER A 193 12.44 -0.28 4.16
C SER A 193 12.20 1.06 3.49
N ASN A 194 13.04 1.38 2.51
CA ASN A 194 12.80 2.51 1.62
C ASN A 194 11.49 2.31 0.86
N LYS A 195 10.80 3.41 0.59
CA LYS A 195 9.51 3.40 -0.09
C LYS A 195 9.52 4.34 -1.29
N PRO A 196 8.86 4.00 -2.40
CA PRO A 196 8.79 4.88 -3.54
C PRO A 196 7.74 5.98 -3.33
N LEU A 197 8.06 7.20 -3.75
CA LEU A 197 7.09 8.21 -4.16
C LEU A 197 6.88 8.05 -5.66
N VAL A 198 5.66 7.71 -6.09
CA VAL A 198 5.31 7.45 -7.49
C VAL A 198 4.33 8.51 -7.96
N ILE A 199 4.61 9.12 -9.09
CA ILE A 199 3.70 9.97 -9.86
C ILE A 199 3.90 9.56 -11.32
N GLU A 200 2.95 8.84 -11.91
CA GLU A 200 3.08 8.35 -13.27
C GLU A 200 1.73 8.40 -14.00
N PRO A 201 1.72 8.56 -15.34
CA PRO A 201 0.49 8.49 -16.11
C PRO A 201 -0.26 7.20 -15.84
N ARG A 202 -1.58 7.30 -15.68
CA ARG A 202 -2.43 6.13 -15.45
C ARG A 202 -2.42 5.25 -16.71
N VAL A 203 -2.08 3.98 -16.51
CA VAL A 203 -2.10 2.98 -17.58
C VAL A 203 -3.48 2.93 -18.24
N ASN A 204 -3.51 2.76 -19.57
CA ASN A 204 -4.72 2.73 -20.40
C ASN A 204 -5.58 4.00 -20.36
N THR A 205 -4.99 5.14 -20.00
CA THR A 205 -5.65 6.45 -20.10
C THR A 205 -4.92 7.32 -21.13
N PRO A 206 -5.62 8.09 -21.98
CA PRO A 206 -4.99 9.09 -22.83
C PRO A 206 -4.11 10.04 -22.00
N PHE A 207 -2.95 10.38 -22.54
CA PHE A 207 -1.93 11.14 -21.79
C PHE A 207 -2.35 12.59 -21.59
N GLU A 208 -3.14 13.10 -22.53
CA GLU A 208 -3.73 14.44 -22.57
C GLU A 208 -4.76 14.65 -21.45
N GLU A 209 -5.28 13.58 -20.86
CA GLU A 209 -6.20 13.65 -19.72
C GLU A 209 -5.49 14.01 -18.41
N ASN A 210 -4.14 14.02 -18.39
CA ASN A 210 -3.35 14.29 -17.18
C ASN A 210 -3.84 13.47 -15.97
N ARG A 211 -4.20 12.21 -16.25
CA ARG A 211 -4.64 11.26 -15.24
C ARG A 211 -3.44 10.50 -14.73
N PHE A 212 -3.19 10.59 -13.44
CA PHE A 212 -2.02 10.00 -12.80
C PHE A 212 -2.42 8.87 -11.86
N PHE A 213 -1.56 7.85 -11.76
CA PHE A 213 -1.45 7.00 -10.59
C PHE A 213 -0.41 7.62 -9.65
N THR A 214 -0.77 7.73 -8.38
CA THR A 214 0.12 8.29 -7.36
C THR A 214 0.23 7.35 -6.18
N SER A 215 1.42 7.28 -5.56
CA SER A 215 1.66 6.52 -4.34
C SER A 215 2.72 7.22 -3.50
N SER A 216 2.51 7.31 -2.19
CA SER A 216 3.52 7.82 -1.26
C SER A 216 3.41 7.16 0.12
N PRO A 217 4.52 7.09 0.87
CA PRO A 217 4.54 6.47 2.20
C PRO A 217 4.04 7.43 3.29
N CYS A 218 2.86 8.00 3.10
CA CYS A 218 2.19 8.85 4.09
C CYS A 218 0.67 8.63 4.09
N ASP A 219 0.00 9.22 5.07
CA ASP A 219 -1.46 9.21 5.16
C ASP A 219 -2.11 10.01 4.02
N PRO A 220 -3.44 9.84 3.79
CA PRO A 220 -4.11 10.48 2.67
C PRO A 220 -4.07 12.01 2.69
N GLU A 221 -4.12 12.63 3.87
CA GLU A 221 -4.09 14.09 3.98
C GLU A 221 -2.73 14.63 3.53
N THR A 222 -1.65 14.05 4.07
CA THR A 222 -0.28 14.38 3.68
C THR A 222 -0.03 14.07 2.20
N HIS A 223 -0.57 12.96 1.68
CA HIS A 223 -0.47 12.59 0.27
C HIS A 223 -1.11 13.67 -0.62
N PHE A 224 -2.34 14.07 -0.33
CA PHE A 224 -3.02 15.11 -1.12
C PHE A 224 -2.35 16.46 -1.00
N ASN A 225 -1.81 16.82 0.16
CA ASN A 225 -1.02 18.04 0.32
C ASN A 225 0.26 18.03 -0.53
N LEU A 226 0.94 16.88 -0.61
CA LEU A 226 2.11 16.70 -1.48
C LEU A 226 1.74 16.87 -2.95
N LEU A 227 0.62 16.30 -3.39
CA LEU A 227 0.15 16.43 -4.78
C LEU A 227 -0.27 17.86 -5.14
N ARG A 228 -0.88 18.60 -4.21
CA ARG A 228 -1.20 20.02 -4.40
C ARG A 228 0.06 20.86 -4.53
N ALA A 229 1.02 20.68 -3.61
CA ALA A 229 2.29 21.39 -3.65
C ALA A 229 3.07 21.12 -4.94
N LEU A 230 3.02 19.87 -5.42
CA LEU A 230 3.59 19.50 -6.71
C LEU A 230 2.88 20.22 -7.87
N GLU A 231 1.56 20.17 -7.95
CA GLU A 231 0.78 20.84 -8.99
C GLU A 231 1.08 22.35 -9.04
N ASP A 232 1.15 23.01 -7.88
CA ASP A 232 1.48 24.44 -7.78
C ASP A 232 2.93 24.74 -8.21
N SER A 233 3.87 23.81 -8.05
CA SER A 233 5.26 23.97 -8.49
C SER A 233 5.48 23.74 -9.99
N MET A 234 4.50 23.13 -10.67
CA MET A 234 4.60 22.70 -12.07
C MET A 234 3.74 23.53 -13.03
N ARG A 235 2.88 24.41 -12.50
CA ARG A 235 2.15 25.44 -13.26
C ARG A 235 3.06 26.61 -13.60
#